data_AF-A0A820FMS7-F1
#
_entry.id   AF-A0A820FMS7-F1
#
_cell.length_a   1.000
_cell.length_b   1.000
_cell.length_c   1.000
_cell.angle_alpha   90.00
_cell.angle_beta   90.00
_cell.angle_gamma   90.00
#
_symmetry.space_group_name_H-M   'P 1'
#
loop_
_entity.id
_entity.type
_entity.pdbx_description
1 polymer ?
#
loop_
_entity_poly.entity_id
_entity_poly.type
_entity_poly.pdbx_seq_one_letter_code
_entity_poly.pdbx_strand_id
1 'polypeptide(L)'
;MATAVQISESYSIISNSNDFLINGRLQVVFDMETGDPDDFITLLFLLGHPMVHLKAVTVVPGTPDQIGFLRYVLDRFDRSDLPLGVFNMHAKPALSKFHLKIYENTSIKESTEALDGSDVLLKHCDEKTILICGGPLKNVAKAIKTGQFKLGRLVAQGGFAGDNIVPEEKRLSKFNGRITCPTFNLGADIKATKIVLDYNGIKEK
;
A
#
# COMPACT_ATOMS: atom_id res chain seq x y z
N MET A 1 -28.97 -11.47 -48.30
CA MET A 1 -29.20 -10.91 -46.95
C MET A 1 -28.13 -11.49 -46.05
N ALA A 2 -27.34 -10.62 -45.42
CA ALA A 2 -26.12 -10.98 -44.71
C ALA A 2 -26.42 -11.66 -43.35
N THR A 3 -25.69 -12.73 -43.11
CA THR A 3 -25.49 -13.44 -41.85
C THR A 3 -24.89 -12.49 -40.81
N ALA A 4 -25.55 -12.32 -39.66
CA ALA A 4 -24.96 -11.65 -38.50
C ALA A 4 -24.12 -12.67 -37.73
N VAL A 5 -22.81 -12.46 -37.77
CA VAL A 5 -21.77 -13.22 -37.10
C VAL A 5 -21.85 -12.98 -35.59
N GLN A 6 -21.84 -14.08 -34.84
CA GLN A 6 -21.62 -14.12 -33.40
C GLN A 6 -20.20 -13.60 -33.13
N ILE A 7 -20.07 -12.48 -32.42
CA ILE A 7 -18.77 -12.01 -31.91
C ILE A 7 -18.77 -12.22 -30.41
N SER A 8 -18.06 -13.28 -29.99
CA SER A 8 -17.67 -13.51 -28.62
C SER A 8 -16.51 -12.57 -28.26
N GLU A 9 -16.76 -11.59 -27.40
CA GLU A 9 -15.68 -10.84 -26.75
C GLU A 9 -15.51 -11.32 -25.31
N SER A 10 -14.59 -12.26 -25.17
CA SER A 10 -13.96 -12.65 -23.91
C SER A 10 -12.88 -11.63 -23.54
N TYR A 11 -13.11 -10.82 -22.50
CA TYR A 11 -12.09 -10.26 -21.59
C TYR A 11 -12.77 -9.78 -20.30
N SER A 12 -13.06 -10.70 -19.38
CA SER A 12 -13.48 -10.38 -18.01
C SER A 12 -12.25 -10.22 -17.12
N ILE A 13 -11.57 -9.07 -17.19
CA ILE A 13 -10.65 -8.60 -16.14
C ILE A 13 -11.03 -7.16 -15.80
N ILE A 14 -12.28 -6.96 -15.43
CA ILE A 14 -12.66 -5.83 -14.60
C ILE A 14 -13.17 -6.50 -13.34
N SER A 15 -12.31 -6.68 -12.34
CA SER A 15 -12.80 -7.13 -11.04
C SER A 15 -13.82 -6.11 -10.57
N ASN A 16 -15.04 -6.60 -10.33
CA ASN A 16 -16.18 -5.76 -10.01
C ASN A 16 -15.84 -5.03 -8.71
N SER A 17 -15.68 -3.71 -8.77
CA SER A 17 -15.44 -2.87 -7.59
C SER A 17 -16.48 -3.11 -6.49
N ASN A 18 -17.66 -3.60 -6.87
CA ASN A 18 -18.72 -4.10 -5.99
C ASN A 18 -18.26 -5.11 -4.93
N ASP A 19 -17.23 -5.92 -5.19
CA ASP A 19 -16.77 -6.95 -4.23
C ASP A 19 -16.10 -6.35 -2.99
N PHE A 20 -15.65 -5.10 -3.08
CA PHE A 20 -14.95 -4.36 -2.03
C PHE A 20 -15.79 -3.20 -1.46
N LEU A 21 -17.00 -2.99 -1.99
CA LEU A 21 -17.92 -1.95 -1.52
C LEU A 21 -18.74 -2.47 -0.35
N ILE A 22 -18.65 -1.79 0.79
CA ILE A 22 -19.55 -1.98 1.94
C ILE A 22 -20.17 -0.63 2.24
N ASN A 23 -21.51 -0.57 2.28
CA ASN A 23 -22.28 0.67 2.47
C ASN A 23 -21.85 1.79 1.51
N GLY A 24 -21.56 1.44 0.25
CA GLY A 24 -21.15 2.38 -0.79
C GLY A 24 -19.71 2.88 -0.71
N ARG A 25 -18.87 2.32 0.18
CA ARG A 25 -17.46 2.72 0.33
C ARG A 25 -16.51 1.53 0.17
N LEU A 26 -15.39 1.76 -0.50
CA LEU A 26 -14.30 0.82 -0.66
C LEU A 26 -13.63 0.58 0.69
N GLN A 27 -13.42 -0.68 1.04
CA GLN A 27 -12.75 -1.06 2.28
C GLN A 27 -11.24 -1.08 2.07
N VAL A 28 -10.53 -0.11 2.65
CA VAL A 28 -9.11 0.11 2.37
C VAL A 28 -8.27 0.01 3.64
N VAL A 29 -7.13 -0.66 3.54
CA VAL A 29 -6.00 -0.55 4.47
C VAL A 29 -4.82 0.00 3.68
N PHE A 30 -4.01 0.87 4.30
CA PHE A 30 -2.86 1.47 3.65
C PHE A 30 -1.56 1.16 4.40
N ASP A 31 -0.63 0.47 3.75
CA ASP A 31 0.73 0.21 4.23
C ASP A 31 1.69 1.16 3.52
N MET A 32 2.32 2.05 4.28
CA MET A 32 3.01 3.22 3.75
C MET A 32 4.44 3.37 4.28
N GLU A 33 5.18 4.31 3.70
CA GLU A 33 6.44 4.83 4.21
C GLU A 33 6.37 6.36 4.30
N THR A 34 7.39 7.02 4.85
CA THR A 34 7.40 8.49 5.02
C THR A 34 8.76 9.12 4.70
N GLY A 35 9.56 8.44 3.87
CA GLY A 35 10.84 8.88 3.38
C GLY A 35 10.70 9.95 2.31
N ASP A 36 9.59 9.94 1.57
CA ASP A 36 9.23 10.97 0.62
C ASP A 36 7.72 11.34 0.68
N PRO A 37 7.23 12.34 -0.08
CA PRO A 37 5.89 12.87 0.07
C PRO A 37 4.76 12.05 -0.57
N ASP A 38 5.03 11.09 -1.44
CA ASP A 38 4.00 10.47 -2.28
C ASP A 38 2.97 9.65 -1.47
N ASP A 39 3.45 8.86 -0.52
CA ASP A 39 2.64 8.07 0.39
C ASP A 39 1.85 8.95 1.36
N PHE A 40 2.47 10.05 1.81
CA PHE A 40 1.78 11.02 2.64
C PHE A 40 0.62 11.68 1.90
N ILE A 41 0.81 12.09 0.65
CA ILE A 41 -0.27 12.66 -0.18
C ILE A 41 -1.36 11.61 -0.41
N THR A 42 -0.98 10.35 -0.63
CA THR A 42 -1.92 9.24 -0.75
C THR A 42 -2.75 9.07 0.53
N LEU A 43 -2.14 9.15 1.71
CA LEU A 43 -2.85 9.11 2.99
C LEU A 43 -3.90 10.24 3.08
N LEU A 44 -3.53 11.49 2.75
CA LEU A 44 -4.45 12.62 2.76
C LEU A 44 -5.64 12.40 1.82
N PHE A 45 -5.39 11.85 0.63
CA PHE A 45 -6.44 11.50 -0.32
C PHE A 45 -7.38 10.43 0.26
N LEU A 46 -6.84 9.34 0.82
CA LEU A 46 -7.63 8.26 1.40
C LEU A 46 -8.46 8.71 2.61
N LEU A 47 -7.93 9.61 3.44
CA LEU A 47 -8.65 10.19 4.57
C LEU A 47 -9.83 11.06 4.13
N GLY A 48 -9.65 11.83 3.05
CA GLY A 48 -10.66 12.78 2.56
C GLY A 48 -11.66 12.20 1.55
N HIS A 49 -11.39 11.03 0.96
CA HIS A 49 -12.19 10.55 -0.16
C HIS A 49 -13.55 9.96 0.29
N PRO A 50 -14.69 10.45 -0.22
CA PRO A 50 -16.02 10.05 0.26
C PRO A 50 -16.35 8.57 -0.01
N MET A 51 -15.75 7.98 -1.06
CA MET A 51 -15.95 6.56 -1.38
C MET A 51 -14.95 5.63 -0.69
N VAL A 52 -14.06 6.12 0.16
CA VAL A 52 -13.05 5.28 0.82
C VAL A 52 -13.40 5.14 2.30
N HIS A 53 -13.50 3.92 2.79
CA HIS A 53 -13.46 3.64 4.22
C HIS A 53 -12.06 3.15 4.56
N LEU A 54 -11.19 4.07 5.00
CA LEU A 54 -9.88 3.72 5.51
C LEU A 54 -10.05 3.07 6.89
N LYS A 55 -9.68 1.79 6.99
CA LYS A 55 -9.85 0.91 8.14
C LYS A 55 -8.66 0.93 9.09
N ALA A 56 -7.45 1.04 8.56
CA ALA A 56 -6.20 1.02 9.29
C ALA A 56 -5.05 1.57 8.43
N VAL A 57 -3.98 2.01 9.09
CA VAL A 57 -2.72 2.38 8.46
C VAL A 57 -1.59 1.56 9.07
N THR A 58 -0.67 1.08 8.26
CA THR A 58 0.60 0.51 8.74
C THR A 58 1.77 1.25 8.10
N VAL A 59 2.90 1.34 8.79
CA VAL A 59 4.06 2.08 8.30
C VAL A 59 5.35 1.27 8.42
N VAL A 60 6.24 1.45 7.44
CA VAL A 60 7.57 0.84 7.39
C VAL A 60 8.64 1.95 7.39
N PRO A 61 9.65 1.90 8.28
CA PRO A 61 9.77 0.98 9.41
C PRO A 61 8.79 1.31 10.55
N GLY A 62 8.34 2.55 10.68
CA GLY A 62 7.46 3.02 11.75
C GLY A 62 8.20 3.37 13.03
N THR A 63 9.18 4.26 12.93
CA THR A 63 9.92 4.80 14.08
C THR A 63 9.12 5.85 14.87
N PRO A 64 9.54 6.20 16.11
CA PRO A 64 8.74 7.07 16.97
C PRO A 64 8.40 8.44 16.39
N ASP A 65 9.30 9.01 15.59
CA ASP A 65 9.09 10.23 14.80
C ASP A 65 7.99 10.05 13.73
N GLN A 66 8.01 8.94 12.98
CA GLN A 66 6.97 8.62 11.99
C GLN A 66 5.61 8.40 12.67
N ILE A 67 5.59 7.67 13.79
CA ILE A 67 4.36 7.41 14.54
C ILE A 67 3.77 8.71 15.06
N GLY A 68 4.59 9.52 15.72
CA GLY A 68 4.20 10.84 16.22
C GLY A 68 3.63 11.75 15.13
N PHE A 69 4.30 11.79 13.97
CA PHE A 69 3.84 12.53 12.80
C PHE A 69 2.49 12.03 12.29
N LEU A 70 2.33 10.72 12.10
CA LEU A 70 1.07 10.15 11.61
C LEU A 70 -0.07 10.41 12.59
N ARG A 71 0.17 10.31 13.91
CA ARG A 71 -0.86 10.66 14.91
C ARG A 71 -1.26 12.12 14.86
N TYR A 72 -0.28 13.02 14.74
CA TYR A 72 -0.54 14.44 14.58
C TYR A 72 -1.39 14.74 13.33
N VAL A 73 -1.17 14.02 12.22
CA VAL A 73 -1.98 14.16 11.00
C VAL A 73 -3.38 13.56 11.19
N LEU A 74 -3.48 12.35 11.72
CA LEU A 74 -4.76 11.65 11.91
C LEU A 74 -5.71 12.43 12.82
N ASP A 75 -5.18 13.07 13.87
CA ASP A 75 -5.96 13.91 14.78
C ASP A 75 -6.61 15.10 14.07
N ARG A 76 -5.93 15.70 13.08
CA ARG A 76 -6.48 16.82 12.28
C ARG A 76 -7.62 16.43 11.35
N PHE A 77 -7.74 15.14 11.05
CA PHE A 77 -8.83 14.60 10.26
C PHE A 77 -9.93 14.01 11.15
N ASP A 78 -9.89 14.23 12.48
CA ASP A 78 -10.75 13.59 13.47
C ASP A 78 -10.72 12.05 13.36
N ARG A 79 -9.55 11.51 12.95
CA ARG A 79 -9.31 10.07 12.75
C ARG A 79 -8.29 9.48 13.71
N SER A 80 -8.20 10.04 14.92
CA SER A 80 -7.41 9.45 16.02
C SER A 80 -7.87 8.03 16.40
N ASP A 81 -9.07 7.61 15.97
CA ASP A 81 -9.59 6.24 16.09
C ASP A 81 -8.84 5.21 15.22
N LEU A 82 -8.14 5.66 14.17
CA LEU A 82 -7.53 4.73 13.21
C LEU A 82 -6.44 3.88 13.87
N PRO A 83 -6.52 2.54 13.72
CA PRO A 83 -5.41 1.66 14.06
C PRO A 83 -4.16 2.02 13.26
N LEU A 84 -3.04 2.14 13.97
CA LEU A 84 -1.71 2.37 13.39
C LEU A 84 -0.81 1.21 13.80
N GLY A 85 -0.21 0.55 12.81
CA GLY A 85 0.76 -0.53 13.03
C GLY A 85 2.13 -0.21 12.45
N VAL A 86 3.19 -0.76 13.04
CA VAL A 86 4.57 -0.53 12.60
C VAL A 86 5.35 -1.81 12.40
N PHE A 87 6.30 -1.79 11.46
CA PHE A 87 7.16 -2.95 11.21
C PHE A 87 8.25 -3.13 12.27
N ASN A 88 8.97 -2.06 12.57
CA ASN A 88 10.11 -2.05 13.49
C ASN A 88 10.31 -0.66 14.08
N MET A 89 9.73 -0.44 15.27
CA MET A 89 9.82 0.82 16.01
C MET A 89 11.25 1.16 16.46
N HIS A 90 12.14 0.17 16.55
CA HIS A 90 13.53 0.36 16.99
C HIS A 90 14.51 0.63 15.83
N ALA A 91 14.00 0.86 14.62
CA ALA A 91 14.83 1.28 13.49
C ALA A 91 15.41 2.70 13.71
N LYS A 92 16.34 3.10 12.83
CA LYS A 92 16.84 4.48 12.82
C LYS A 92 15.73 5.43 12.39
N PRO A 93 15.65 6.66 12.95
CA PRO A 93 14.67 7.67 12.54
C PRO A 93 14.58 7.78 11.02
N ALA A 94 13.34 7.74 10.53
CA ALA A 94 13.04 7.60 9.10
C ALA A 94 12.04 8.64 8.60
N LEU A 95 11.59 9.58 9.43
CA LEU A 95 10.70 10.65 8.99
C LEU A 95 11.46 11.65 8.11
N SER A 96 10.95 11.88 6.90
CA SER A 96 11.51 12.87 6.00
C SER A 96 11.40 14.29 6.56
N LYS A 97 12.49 15.06 6.42
CA LYS A 97 12.49 16.50 6.73
C LYS A 97 11.47 17.29 5.92
N PHE A 98 11.02 16.75 4.79
CA PHE A 98 9.94 17.34 4.00
C PHE A 98 8.68 17.57 4.85
N HIS A 99 8.23 16.56 5.60
CA HIS A 99 7.01 16.65 6.40
C HIS A 99 7.12 17.68 7.53
N LEU A 100 8.30 17.74 8.17
CA LEU A 100 8.59 18.68 9.26
C LEU A 100 8.62 20.15 8.80
N LYS A 101 8.90 20.41 7.52
CA LYS A 101 8.82 21.75 6.93
C LYS A 101 7.37 22.19 6.70
N ILE A 102 6.48 21.26 6.36
CA ILE A 102 5.07 21.57 6.10
C ILE A 102 4.31 21.84 7.40
N TYR A 103 4.55 21.03 8.43
CA TYR A 103 3.72 21.03 9.64
C TYR A 103 4.35 21.73 10.85
N GLU A 104 5.46 22.45 10.66
CA GLU A 104 6.26 23.11 11.70
C GLU A 104 6.62 22.17 12.88
N ASN A 105 7.84 21.65 12.82
CA ASN A 105 8.40 20.62 13.72
C ASN A 105 8.08 20.74 15.24
N THR A 106 7.87 21.95 15.78
CA THR A 106 7.72 22.19 17.22
C THR A 106 6.45 21.57 17.83
N SER A 107 5.45 21.23 17.02
CA SER A 107 4.19 20.67 17.50
C SER A 107 4.10 19.15 17.45
N ILE A 108 5.06 18.47 16.80
CA ILE A 108 5.00 17.03 16.54
C ILE A 108 5.91 16.32 17.54
N LYS A 109 5.30 15.54 18.45
CA LYS A 109 6.02 14.74 19.43
C LYS A 109 6.19 13.32 18.93
N GLU A 110 7.34 12.72 19.20
CA GLU A 110 7.53 11.28 19.02
C GLU A 110 6.50 10.47 19.82
N SER A 111 6.16 9.27 19.34
CA SER A 111 5.20 8.38 19.99
C SER A 111 5.58 6.91 19.81
N THR A 112 5.18 6.05 20.75
CA THR A 112 5.47 4.61 20.75
C THR A 112 4.24 3.75 21.05
N GLU A 113 3.05 4.31 20.86
CA GLU A 113 1.73 3.70 21.11
C GLU A 113 1.28 2.73 20.00
N ALA A 114 1.95 2.76 18.84
CA ALA A 114 1.52 2.01 17.67
C ALA A 114 1.62 0.50 17.91
N LEU A 115 0.74 -0.24 17.24
CA LEU A 115 0.67 -1.69 17.33
C LEU A 115 1.71 -2.36 16.42
N ASP A 116 1.83 -3.69 16.51
CA ASP A 116 2.56 -4.45 15.52
C ASP A 116 1.85 -4.39 14.16
N GLY A 117 2.58 -4.06 13.10
CA GLY A 117 2.04 -3.92 11.75
C GLY A 117 1.37 -5.21 11.25
N SER A 118 1.94 -6.39 11.56
CA SER A 118 1.32 -7.64 11.14
C SER A 118 0.01 -7.93 11.87
N ASP A 119 -0.11 -7.58 13.15
CA ASP A 119 -1.34 -7.78 13.92
C ASP A 119 -2.45 -6.86 13.42
N VAL A 120 -2.12 -5.61 13.07
CA VAL A 120 -3.06 -4.68 12.44
C VAL A 120 -3.55 -5.23 11.10
N LEU A 121 -2.65 -5.71 10.25
CA LEU A 121 -3.03 -6.31 8.97
C LEU A 121 -3.90 -7.56 9.14
N LEU A 122 -3.58 -8.45 10.10
CA LEU A 122 -4.40 -9.64 10.36
C LEU A 122 -5.81 -9.31 10.85
N LYS A 123 -5.93 -8.27 11.67
CA LYS A 123 -7.23 -7.84 12.22
C LYS A 123 -8.08 -7.10 11.20
N HIS A 124 -7.46 -6.35 10.29
CA HIS A 124 -8.18 -5.42 9.42
C HIS A 124 -8.18 -5.81 7.94
N CYS A 125 -7.43 -6.81 7.51
CA CYS A 125 -7.52 -7.36 6.16
C CYS A 125 -8.35 -8.64 6.11
N ASP A 126 -9.16 -8.74 5.08
CA ASP A 126 -9.98 -9.90 4.77
C ASP A 126 -10.19 -9.99 3.26
N GLU A 127 -10.96 -10.98 2.82
CA GLU A 127 -11.32 -11.22 1.43
C GLU A 127 -12.09 -10.07 0.74
N LYS A 128 -12.56 -9.06 1.48
CA LYS A 128 -13.27 -7.86 0.96
C LYS A 128 -12.45 -6.58 1.09
N THR A 129 -11.20 -6.69 1.52
CA THR A 129 -10.33 -5.53 1.76
C THR A 129 -9.37 -5.32 0.60
N ILE A 130 -9.15 -4.05 0.24
CA ILE A 130 -8.07 -3.59 -0.63
C ILE A 130 -6.92 -3.11 0.26
N LEU A 131 -5.76 -3.75 0.15
CA LEU A 131 -4.54 -3.29 0.78
C LEU A 131 -3.70 -2.55 -0.27
N ILE A 132 -3.48 -1.26 -0.03
CA ILE A 132 -2.59 -0.44 -0.83
C ILE A 132 -1.23 -0.42 -0.14
N CYS A 133 -0.16 -0.71 -0.88
CA CYS A 133 1.22 -0.70 -0.38
C CYS A 133 2.03 0.35 -1.14
N GLY A 134 2.37 1.43 -0.44
CA GLY A 134 3.22 2.51 -0.93
C GLY A 134 4.72 2.28 -0.66
N GLY A 135 5.05 1.44 0.31
CA GLY A 135 6.42 1.08 0.70
C GLY A 135 6.82 -0.38 0.45
N PRO A 136 7.96 -0.82 1.00
CA PRO A 136 8.39 -2.22 0.97
C PRO A 136 7.40 -3.15 1.69
N LEU A 137 7.16 -4.35 1.16
CA LEU A 137 6.10 -5.26 1.61
C LEU A 137 6.38 -6.03 2.93
N LYS A 138 7.11 -5.42 3.87
CA LYS A 138 7.62 -6.09 5.08
C LYS A 138 6.53 -6.44 6.08
N ASN A 139 5.59 -5.54 6.35
CA ASN A 139 4.43 -5.81 7.21
C ASN A 139 3.57 -6.94 6.64
N VAL A 140 3.31 -6.91 5.33
CA VAL A 140 2.52 -7.93 4.63
C VAL A 140 3.20 -9.29 4.69
N ALA A 141 4.50 -9.36 4.38
CA ALA A 141 5.26 -10.61 4.46
C ALA A 141 5.29 -11.17 5.90
N LYS A 142 5.35 -10.30 6.91
CA LYS A 142 5.27 -10.72 8.32
C LYS A 142 3.89 -11.27 8.67
N ALA A 143 2.81 -10.62 8.23
CA ALA A 143 1.45 -11.10 8.42
C ALA A 143 1.22 -12.47 7.74
N ILE A 144 1.70 -12.65 6.50
CA ILE A 144 1.61 -13.93 5.77
C ILE A 144 2.28 -15.08 6.53
N LYS A 145 3.44 -14.84 7.15
CA LYS A 145 4.18 -15.86 7.90
C LYS A 145 3.44 -16.40 9.12
N THR A 146 2.40 -15.71 9.60
CA THR A 146 1.54 -16.22 10.67
C THR A 146 0.61 -17.34 10.22
N GLY A 147 0.44 -17.53 8.90
CA GLY A 147 -0.46 -18.53 8.29
C GLY A 147 -1.94 -18.15 8.30
N GLN A 148 -2.30 -16.99 8.85
CA GLN A 148 -3.71 -16.58 9.03
C GLN A 148 -4.16 -15.45 8.11
N PHE A 149 -3.21 -14.80 7.41
CA PHE A 149 -3.49 -13.61 6.62
C PHE A 149 -4.40 -13.93 5.42
N LYS A 150 -5.37 -13.06 5.17
CA LYS A 150 -6.21 -13.13 3.96
C LYS A 150 -6.45 -11.74 3.43
N LEU A 151 -6.59 -11.65 2.11
CA LEU A 151 -6.80 -10.39 1.44
C LEU A 151 -7.62 -10.55 0.17
N GLY A 152 -8.52 -9.59 -0.06
CA GLY A 152 -9.23 -9.47 -1.32
C GLY A 152 -8.31 -8.99 -2.43
N ARG A 153 -7.80 -7.77 -2.34
CA ARG A 153 -6.92 -7.19 -3.37
C ARG A 153 -5.68 -6.55 -2.78
N LEU A 154 -4.53 -6.83 -3.39
CA LEU A 154 -3.29 -6.10 -3.18
C LEU A 154 -3.10 -5.09 -4.31
N VAL A 155 -2.78 -3.86 -3.96
CA VAL A 155 -2.29 -2.84 -4.90
C VAL A 155 -0.92 -2.40 -4.40
N ALA A 156 0.16 -2.80 -5.06
CA ALA A 156 1.52 -2.47 -4.64
C ALA A 156 2.19 -1.50 -5.61
N GLN A 157 2.79 -0.44 -5.08
CA GLN A 157 3.62 0.47 -5.84
C GLN A 157 4.95 -0.21 -6.16
N GLY A 158 5.26 -0.32 -7.46
CA GLY A 158 6.54 -0.83 -7.95
C GLY A 158 6.37 -1.78 -9.13
N GLY A 159 7.37 -2.63 -9.33
CA GLY A 159 7.41 -3.54 -10.47
C GLY A 159 8.01 -2.89 -11.72
N PHE A 160 8.51 -3.73 -12.62
CA PHE A 160 9.19 -3.29 -13.84
C PHE A 160 8.69 -4.11 -15.03
N ALA A 161 8.23 -3.42 -16.07
CA ALA A 161 7.94 -4.01 -17.36
C ALA A 161 9.12 -3.71 -18.29
N GLY A 162 9.87 -4.76 -18.67
CA GLY A 162 11.02 -4.64 -19.53
C GLY A 162 10.68 -4.49 -21.01
N ASP A 163 11.72 -4.43 -21.84
CA ASP A 163 11.62 -4.29 -23.30
C ASP A 163 10.79 -5.40 -23.97
N ASN A 164 10.66 -6.56 -23.34
CA ASN A 164 9.82 -7.66 -23.81
C ASN A 164 8.31 -7.41 -23.62
N ILE A 165 7.92 -6.39 -22.87
CA ILE A 165 6.52 -6.03 -22.57
C ILE A 165 6.20 -4.61 -23.09
N VAL A 166 7.11 -3.66 -22.90
CA VAL A 166 6.87 -2.25 -23.24
C VAL A 166 7.30 -1.98 -24.70
N PRO A 167 6.42 -1.43 -25.56
CA PRO A 167 6.78 -1.01 -26.92
C PRO A 167 7.88 0.05 -26.93
N GLU A 168 8.75 0.02 -27.93
CA GLU A 168 9.95 0.86 -28.01
C GLU A 168 9.64 2.36 -27.85
N GLU A 169 8.57 2.83 -28.48
CA GLU A 169 8.12 4.22 -28.45
C GLU A 169 7.59 4.69 -27.08
N LYS A 170 7.32 3.75 -26.15
CA LYS A 170 6.91 4.03 -24.77
C LYS A 170 8.01 3.81 -23.74
N ARG A 171 9.20 3.35 -24.17
CA ARG A 171 10.33 3.08 -23.27
C ARG A 171 11.00 4.39 -22.86
N LEU A 172 11.34 4.50 -21.57
CA LEU A 172 12.25 5.54 -21.11
C LEU A 172 13.67 5.14 -21.51
N SER A 173 14.43 6.06 -22.11
CA SER A 173 15.78 5.83 -22.63
C SER A 173 16.74 5.18 -21.61
N LYS A 174 16.64 5.55 -20.33
CA LYS A 174 17.44 4.98 -19.24
C LYS A 174 17.21 3.47 -18.99
N PHE A 175 16.13 2.91 -19.53
CA PHE A 175 15.76 1.51 -19.38
C PHE A 175 15.90 0.67 -20.66
N ASN A 176 16.28 1.26 -21.79
CA ASN A 176 16.47 0.52 -23.04
C ASN A 176 17.44 -0.65 -22.89
N GLY A 177 17.07 -1.80 -23.46
CA GLY A 177 17.82 -3.05 -23.39
C GLY A 177 17.64 -3.82 -22.08
N ARG A 178 16.81 -3.34 -21.14
CA ARG A 178 16.58 -4.02 -19.86
C ARG A 178 15.32 -4.87 -19.92
N ILE A 179 15.49 -6.15 -19.60
CA ILE A 179 14.36 -7.07 -19.34
C ILE A 179 13.98 -7.05 -17.85
N THR A 180 14.95 -6.78 -16.97
CA THR A 180 14.75 -6.72 -15.52
C THR A 180 15.40 -5.47 -14.94
N CYS A 181 14.73 -4.84 -13.96
CA CYS A 181 15.29 -3.74 -13.19
C CYS A 181 14.73 -3.80 -11.75
N PRO A 182 15.59 -3.75 -10.71
CA PRO A 182 15.11 -3.57 -9.35
C PRO A 182 14.29 -2.28 -9.24
N THR A 183 13.12 -2.36 -8.62
CA THR A 183 12.30 -1.19 -8.30
C THR A 183 12.50 -0.77 -6.86
N PHE A 184 12.19 0.47 -6.54
CA PHE A 184 12.48 1.03 -5.22
C PHE A 184 11.82 0.21 -4.10
N ASN A 185 10.49 0.09 -4.11
CA ASN A 185 9.76 -0.59 -3.05
C ASN A 185 9.89 -2.12 -3.09
N LEU A 186 9.58 -2.75 -4.22
CA LEU A 186 9.64 -4.21 -4.32
C LEU A 186 11.09 -4.75 -4.30
N GLY A 187 12.07 -3.94 -4.69
CA GLY A 187 13.49 -4.28 -4.64
C GLY A 187 14.15 -4.02 -3.27
N ALA A 188 13.58 -3.16 -2.42
CA ALA A 188 14.12 -2.87 -1.08
C ALA A 188 14.13 -4.08 -0.15
N ASP A 189 13.24 -5.05 -0.37
CA ASP A 189 13.26 -6.36 0.31
C ASP A 189 12.73 -7.46 -0.60
N ILE A 190 13.63 -8.02 -1.42
CA ILE A 190 13.30 -9.08 -2.38
C ILE A 190 12.68 -10.32 -1.70
N LYS A 191 13.09 -10.63 -0.46
CA LYS A 191 12.56 -11.77 0.29
C LYS A 191 11.10 -11.53 0.66
N ALA A 192 10.79 -10.37 1.23
CA ALA A 192 9.42 -9.98 1.56
C ALA A 192 8.54 -9.94 0.30
N THR A 193 9.03 -9.33 -0.77
CA THR A 193 8.33 -9.28 -2.07
C THR A 193 7.99 -10.67 -2.59
N LYS A 194 8.96 -11.59 -2.60
CA LYS A 194 8.73 -12.96 -3.06
C LYS A 194 7.67 -13.68 -2.23
N ILE A 195 7.73 -13.55 -0.90
CA ILE A 195 6.72 -14.12 0.00
C ILE A 195 5.32 -13.63 -0.38
N VAL A 196 5.15 -12.33 -0.64
CA VAL A 196 3.84 -11.74 -0.95
C VAL A 196 3.36 -12.15 -2.33
N LEU A 197 4.23 -12.08 -3.35
CA LEU A 197 3.84 -12.43 -4.73
C LEU A 197 3.50 -13.91 -4.88
N ASP A 198 4.19 -14.81 -4.16
CA ASP A 198 3.93 -16.26 -4.20
C ASP A 198 2.73 -16.68 -3.32
N TYR A 199 2.17 -15.79 -2.50
CA TYR A 199 1.14 -16.15 -1.52
C TYR A 199 -0.27 -16.30 -2.11
N ASN A 200 -0.88 -17.48 -1.97
CA ASN A 200 -2.20 -17.78 -2.54
C ASN A 200 -3.40 -17.27 -1.71
N GLY A 201 -3.17 -16.68 -0.53
CA GLY A 201 -4.25 -16.12 0.30
C GLY A 201 -4.70 -14.70 -0.07
N ILE A 202 -4.13 -14.13 -1.15
CA ILE A 202 -4.55 -12.85 -1.74
C ILE A 202 -5.28 -13.17 -3.05
N LYS A 203 -6.54 -12.74 -3.18
CA LYS A 203 -7.36 -13.10 -4.35
C LYS A 203 -6.94 -12.37 -5.63
N GLU A 204 -6.64 -11.08 -5.53
CA GLU A 204 -6.27 -10.22 -6.65
C GLU A 204 -4.95 -9.49 -6.36
N LYS A 205 -4.01 -9.48 -7.30
CA LYS A 205 -2.72 -8.77 -7.25
C LYS A 205 -2.45 -8.08 -8.57
#